data_AF-A0AA91GFS0-F1
#
_entry.id   AF-A0AA91GFS0-F1
#
_cell.length_a   1.000
_cell.length_b   1.000
_cell.length_c   1.000
_cell.angle_alpha   90.00
_cell.angle_beta   90.00
_cell.angle_gamma   90.00
#
_symmetry.space_group_name_H-M   'P 1'
#
loop_
_entity.id
_entity.type
_entity.pdbx_description
1 polymer ?
#
loop_
_entity_poly.entity_id
_entity_poly.type
_entity_poly.pdbx_seq_one_letter_code
_entity_poly.pdbx_strand_id
1 'polypeptide(L)' 'MARYQVVIKRIVSADGKIIAEAKSVATASVDNQSHINQSVSVDVSSGNNSCSSFSTSSSTSYTK' A
#
# COMPACT_ATOMS: atom_id res chain seq x y z
N MET A 1 -8.64 -2.23 22.65
CA MET A 1 -9.33 -2.01 21.36
C MET A 1 -8.31 -1.49 20.36
N ALA A 2 -8.07 -2.20 19.26
CA ALA A 2 -7.09 -1.78 18.25
C ALA A 2 -7.67 -0.68 17.35
N ARG A 3 -6.85 0.31 17.00
CA ARG A 3 -7.19 1.37 16.03
C ARG A 3 -6.69 0.95 14.65
N TYR A 4 -7.57 1.01 13.66
CA TYR A 4 -7.26 0.67 12.28
C TYR A 4 -7.38 1.91 11.40
N GLN A 5 -6.37 2.14 10.56
CA GLN A 5 -6.41 3.17 9.52
C GLN A 5 -5.97 2.57 8.18
N VAL A 6 -6.74 2.82 7.14
CA VAL A 6 -6.45 2.40 5.77
C VAL A 6 -6.29 3.63 4.90
N VAL A 7 -5.16 3.73 4.21
CA VAL A 7 -4.88 4.80 3.25
C VAL A 7 -4.60 4.16 1.89
N ILE A 8 -5.33 4.62 0.87
CA ILE A 8 -5.12 4.19 -0.51
C ILE A 8 -4.69 5.42 -1.31
N LYS A 9 -3.55 5.33 -1.98
CA LYS A 9 -3.04 6.35 -2.91
C LYS A 9 -2.97 5.75 -4.31
N ARG A 10 -3.46 6.49 -5.29
CA ARG A 10 -3.50 6.07 -6.70
C ARG A 10 -2.86 7.13 -7.57
N ILE A 11 -2.10 6.69 -8.56
CA ILE A 11 -1.72 7.50 -9.71
C ILE A 11 -2.64 7.10 -10.86
N VAL A 12 -3.31 8.08 -11.44
CA VAL A 12 -4.32 7.87 -12.48
C VAL A 12 -3.88 8.62 -13.73
N SER A 13 -3.92 7.96 -14.88
CA SER A 13 -3.66 8.57 -16.18
C SER A 13 -4.79 9.51 -16.60
N ALA A 14 -4.56 10.35 -17.62
CA ALA A 14 -5.56 11.28 -18.12
C ALA A 14 -6.83 10.58 -18.66
N ASP A 15 -6.72 9.34 -19.12
CA ASP A 15 -7.83 8.49 -19.57
C ASP A 15 -8.55 7.75 -18.43
N GLY A 16 -8.17 7.99 -17.17
CA GLY A 16 -8.84 7.45 -15.99
C GLY A 16 -8.35 6.07 -15.54
N LYS A 17 -7.29 5.51 -16.15
CA LYS A 17 -6.73 4.22 -15.73
C LYS A 17 -5.78 4.39 -14.55
N ILE A 18 -5.81 3.43 -13.63
CA ILE A 18 -4.86 3.39 -12.50
C ILE A 18 -3.55 2.83 -13.01
N ILE A 19 -2.48 3.64 -12.95
CA ILE A 19 -1.13 3.22 -13.37
C ILE A 19 -0.29 2.76 -12.18
N ALA A 20 -0.62 3.22 -10.97
CA ALA A 20 -0.03 2.71 -9.74
C ALA A 20 -1.01 2.85 -8.57
N GLU A 21 -1.02 1.88 -7.67
CA GLU A 21 -1.76 1.92 -6.42
C GLU A 21 -0.83 1.55 -5.26
N ALA A 22 -0.86 2.35 -4.19
CA ALA A 22 -0.24 2.05 -2.91
C ALA A 22 -1.33 1.96 -1.83
N LYS A 23 -1.41 0.81 -1.16
CA LYS A 23 -2.32 0.57 -0.04
C LYS A 23 -1.50 0.42 1.24
N SER A 24 -1.81 1.25 2.24
CA SER A 24 -1.21 1.20 3.56
C SER A 24 -2.28 0.91 4.62
N VAL A 25 -2.03 -0.11 5.43
CA VAL A 25 -2.87 -0.51 6.57
C VAL A 25 -2.05 -0.33 7.83
N ALA A 26 -2.46 0.60 8.68
CA ALA A 26 -1.85 0.84 9.99
C ALA A 26 -2.77 0.32 11.09
N THR A 27 -2.21 -0.47 12.00
CA THR A 27 -2.88 -1.01 13.18
C THR A 27 -2.12 -0.57 14.41
N ALA A 28 -2.80 0.03 15.37
CA ALA A 28 -2.24 0.37 16.67
C ALA A 28 -3.03 -0.35 17.76
N SER A 29 -2.35 -1.19 18.54
CA SER A 29 -2.94 -1.94 19.64
C SER A 29 -2.74 -1.22 20.98
N VAL A 30 -3.53 -1.61 21.99
CA VAL A 30 -3.40 -1.06 23.36
C VAL A 30 -2.08 -1.49 24.00
N ASP A 31 -1.51 -2.59 23.53
CA ASP A 31 -0.26 -3.21 23.99
C ASP A 31 0.99 -2.48 23.46
N ASN A 32 0.86 -1.19 23.10
CA ASN A 32 1.89 -0.35 22.48
C ASN A 32 2.57 -0.93 21.22
N GLN A 33 1.91 -1.88 20.55
CA GLN A 33 2.34 -2.44 19.29
C GLN A 33 1.74 -1.65 18.12
N SER A 34 2.60 -1.19 17.23
CA SER A 34 2.20 -0.55 15.97
C SER A 34 2.62 -1.44 14.80
N HIS A 35 1.69 -1.76 13.92
CA HIS A 35 1.92 -2.58 12.74
C HIS A 35 1.50 -1.84 11.49
N ILE A 36 2.37 -1.78 10.49
CA ILE A 36 2.11 -1.12 9.22
C ILE A 36 2.38 -2.12 8.10
N ASN A 37 1.34 -2.43 7.33
CA ASN A 37 1.44 -3.22 6.10
C ASN A 37 1.22 -2.32 4.90
N GLN A 38 2.15 -2.36 3.95
CA GLN A 38 2.09 -1.58 2.72
C GLN A 38 2.21 -2.51 1.53
N SER A 39 1.37 -2.31 0.53
CA SER A 39 1.47 -2.98 -0.76
C SER A 39 1.44 -1.93 -1.86
N VAL A 40 2.32 -2.08 -2.85
CA VAL A 40 2.39 -1.25 -4.04
C VAL A 40 2.23 -2.13 -5.26
N SER A 41 1.32 -1.75 -6.15
CA SER A 41 1.11 -2.36 -7.44
C SER A 41 1.30 -1.30 -8.51
N VAL A 42 2.10 -1.62 -9.52
CA VAL A 42 2.38 -0.73 -10.65
C VAL A 42 2.04 -1.47 -11.91
N ASP A 43 1.21 -0.85 -12.75
CA ASP A 43 0.93 -1.33 -14.08
C ASP A 43 1.83 -0.56 -15.06
N VAL A 44 2.81 -1.26 -15.62
CA VAL A 44 3.76 -0.71 -16.59
C VAL A 44 3.39 -1.25 -17.96
N SER A 45 2.60 -0.49 -18.69
CA SER A 45 2.35 -0.75 -20.11
C SER A 45 3.36 0.03 -20.95
N SER A 46 4.32 -0.66 -21.57
CA SER A 46 5.26 -0.06 -22.52
C SER A 46 5.07 -0.69 -23.90
N GLY A 47 4.54 0.09 -24.85
CA GLY A 47 4.28 -0.36 -26.21
C GLY A 47 3.30 -1.54 -26.27
N ASN A 48 3.79 -2.71 -26.72
CA ASN A 48 2.99 -3.93 -26.97
C ASN A 48 3.11 -4.98 -25.85
N ASN A 49 3.70 -4.63 -24.70
CA ASN A 49 3.86 -5.56 -23.58
C ASN A 49 3.39 -4.90 -22.28
N SER A 50 2.44 -5.55 -21.61
CA SER A 50 1.95 -5.16 -20.29
C SER A 50 2.70 -5.93 -19.22
N CYS A 51 3.32 -5.22 -18.28
CA CYS A 51 3.98 -5.82 -17.13
C CYS A 51 3.41 -5.22 -15.85
N SER A 52 2.94 -6.08 -14.94
CA SER A 52 2.50 -5.67 -13.61
C SER A 52 3.58 -6.03 -12.58
N SER A 53 4.05 -5.04 -11.82
CA SER A 53 4.97 -5.25 -10.70
C SER A 53 4.23 -5.07 -9.39
N PHE A 54 4.44 -5.98 -8.45
CA PHE A 54 3.89 -5.89 -7.10
C PHE A 54 5.01 -5.95 -6.06
N SER A 55 4.85 -5.21 -4.97
CA SER A 55 5.78 -5.22 -3.84
C SER A 55 5.00 -5.04 -2.55
N THR A 56 5.37 -5.80 -1.54
CA THR A 56 4.74 -5.78 -0.22
C THR A 56 5.80 -5.60 0.85
N SER A 57 5.52 -4.73 1.81
CA SER A 57 6.37 -4.48 2.98
C SER A 57 5.52 -4.48 4.25
N SER A 58 6.08 -5.01 5.32
CA SER A 58 5.44 -5.04 6.63
C SER A 58 6.45 -4.61 7.67
N SER A 59 6.03 -3.76 8.60
CA SER A 59 6.85 -3.30 9.70
C SER A 59 6.05 -3.34 10.99
N THR A 60 6.70 -3.81 12.06
CA THR A 60 6.12 -3.82 13.40
C THR A 60 7.06 -3.08 14.34
N SER A 61 6.52 -2.17 15.12
CA SER A 61 7.24 -1.43 16.14
C SER A 61 6.60 -1.64 17.51
N TYR A 62 7.44 -1.64 18.53
CA TYR A 62 7.05 -1.80 19.93
C TYR A 62 7.54 -0.58 20.69
N THR A 63 6.63 0.09 21.39
CA THR A 63 6.97 1.21 22.26
C THR A 63 6.96 0.71 23.70
N LYS A 64 8.15 0.52 24.30
CA LYS A 64 8.28 0.17 25.72
C LYS A 64 7.89 1.32 26.63
#